data_AF-A0A7K2QID9-F1
#
_entry.id   AF-A0A7K2QID9-F1
#
_cell.length_a   1.000
_cell.length_b   1.000
_cell.length_c   1.000
_cell.angle_alpha   90.00
_cell.angle_beta   90.00
_cell.angle_gamma   90.00
#
_symmetry.space_group_name_H-M   'P 1'
#
loop_
_entity.id
_entity.type
_entity.pdbx_description
1 polymer ?
#
loop_
_entity_poly.entity_id
_entity_poly.type
_entity_poly.pdbx_seq_one_letter_code
_entity_poly.pdbx_strand_id
1 'polypeptide(L)'
;MTDDEALNDLLRRACLIFDARATHTAGAAGSFTTRHINQLADDLLAALDSCEVTERPYLMEGFRSLSLAADIPPGRSCRQRELLVDVARQGLAYVVTGRREGRPATKAEALALLEHRWTASMLAWADFFPPSLDEVSPSCRCGAVRLGYGKCSSSVQSDENRGPGISVRQCT
;
A
#
# COMPACT_ATOMS: atom_id res chain seq x y z
N MET A 1 -16.44 -9.24 -17.35
CA MET A 1 -15.12 -9.01 -16.75
C MET A 1 -14.75 -10.31 -16.09
N THR A 2 -13.66 -10.96 -16.50
CA THR A 2 -13.28 -12.26 -15.93
C THR A 2 -12.79 -12.06 -14.49
N ASP A 3 -12.89 -13.09 -13.64
CA ASP A 3 -12.44 -13.00 -12.24
C ASP A 3 -10.96 -12.58 -12.12
N ASP A 4 -10.16 -12.89 -13.13
CA ASP A 4 -8.75 -12.48 -13.21
C ASP A 4 -8.57 -10.99 -13.48
N GLU A 5 -9.44 -10.37 -14.30
CA GLU A 5 -9.43 -8.92 -14.51
C GLU A 5 -9.80 -8.18 -13.22
N ALA A 6 -10.78 -8.69 -12.48
CA ALA A 6 -11.20 -8.14 -11.19
C ALA A 6 -10.05 -8.20 -10.16
N LEU A 7 -9.39 -9.35 -10.00
CA LEU A 7 -8.24 -9.48 -9.09
C LEU A 7 -7.05 -8.61 -9.50
N ASN A 8 -6.78 -8.49 -10.80
CA ASN A 8 -5.74 -7.59 -11.29
C ASN A 8 -6.06 -6.12 -11.00
N ASP A 9 -7.34 -5.71 -11.07
CA ASP A 9 -7.74 -4.37 -10.67
C ASP A 9 -7.58 -4.12 -9.16
N LEU A 10 -7.93 -5.11 -8.32
CA LEU A 10 -7.70 -5.03 -6.87
C LEU A 10 -6.21 -4.85 -6.56
N LEU A 11 -5.34 -5.64 -7.22
CA LEU A 11 -3.89 -5.50 -7.05
C LEU A 11 -3.39 -4.12 -7.50
N ARG A 12 -3.87 -3.61 -8.64
CA ARG A 12 -3.52 -2.28 -9.14
C ARG A 12 -3.92 -1.19 -8.13
N ARG A 13 -5.13 -1.26 -7.58
CA ARG A 13 -5.62 -0.32 -6.56
C ARG A 13 -4.83 -0.42 -5.26
N ALA A 14 -4.46 -1.63 -4.83
CA ALA A 14 -3.59 -1.83 -3.66
C ALA A 14 -2.20 -1.20 -3.88
N CYS A 15 -1.62 -1.35 -5.08
CA CYS A 15 -0.36 -0.70 -5.44
C CYS A 15 -0.45 0.83 -5.42
N LEU A 16 -1.54 1.40 -5.94
CA LEU A 16 -1.79 2.84 -5.88
C LEU A 16 -1.93 3.32 -4.43
N ILE A 17 -2.71 2.64 -3.59
CA ILE A 17 -2.87 2.99 -2.18
C ILE A 17 -1.55 2.87 -1.42
N PHE A 18 -0.71 1.88 -1.75
CA PHE A 18 0.60 1.69 -1.11
C PHE A 18 1.57 2.85 -1.39
N ASP A 19 1.34 3.66 -2.42
CA ASP A 19 2.16 4.83 -2.69
C ASP A 19 2.34 5.67 -1.41
N ALA A 20 3.58 6.07 -1.13
CA ALA A 20 3.92 6.84 0.07
C ALA A 20 3.07 8.13 0.15
N ARG A 21 2.67 8.71 -0.98
CA ARG A 21 1.76 9.86 -1.03
C ARG A 21 0.36 9.50 -0.54
N ALA A 22 -0.18 8.34 -0.90
CA ALA A 22 -1.48 7.90 -0.41
C ALA A 22 -1.44 7.57 1.10
N THR A 23 -0.42 6.83 1.56
CA THR A 23 -0.36 6.32 2.93
C THR A 23 0.10 7.35 3.97
N HIS A 24 0.81 8.41 3.55
CA HIS A 24 1.34 9.46 4.43
C HIS A 24 0.64 10.81 4.25
N THR A 25 -0.63 10.83 3.88
CA THR A 25 -1.44 12.06 3.82
C THR A 25 -2.42 12.19 4.99
N ALA A 26 -2.75 13.44 5.32
CA ALA A 26 -3.75 13.82 6.32
C ALA A 26 -4.86 14.68 5.67
N GLY A 27 -5.84 15.13 6.46
CA GLY A 27 -6.93 15.98 5.96
C GLY A 27 -7.75 15.31 4.86
N ALA A 28 -8.15 16.09 3.85
CA ALA A 28 -9.01 15.60 2.76
C ALA A 28 -8.36 14.48 1.94
N ALA A 29 -7.05 14.57 1.63
CA ALA A 29 -6.30 13.47 1.01
C ALA A 29 -6.31 12.21 1.86
N GLY A 30 -6.06 12.36 3.16
CA GLY A 30 -6.06 11.24 4.09
C GLY A 30 -7.41 10.54 4.15
N SER A 31 -8.51 11.29 4.19
CA SER A 31 -9.88 10.76 4.12
C SER A 31 -10.20 10.13 2.77
N PHE A 32 -9.69 10.68 1.67
CA PHE A 32 -9.80 10.12 0.33
C PHE A 32 -9.13 8.75 0.25
N THR A 33 -7.89 8.62 0.74
CA THR A 33 -7.19 7.34 0.79
C THR A 33 -7.93 6.34 1.68
N THR A 34 -8.37 6.73 2.88
CA THR A 34 -9.15 5.84 3.77
C THR A 34 -10.42 5.30 3.10
N ARG A 35 -11.14 6.14 2.34
CA ARG A 35 -12.31 5.68 1.57
C ARG A 35 -11.94 4.60 0.55
N HIS A 36 -10.83 4.77 -0.16
CA HIS A 36 -10.36 3.80 -1.16
C HIS A 36 -9.84 2.51 -0.51
N ILE A 37 -9.25 2.58 0.68
CA ILE A 37 -8.89 1.40 1.47
C ILE A 37 -10.16 0.62 1.83
N ASN A 38 -11.20 1.29 2.34
CA ASN A 38 -12.49 0.65 2.65
C ASN A 38 -13.11 -0.01 1.42
N GLN A 39 -13.19 0.72 0.29
CA GLN A 39 -13.70 0.15 -0.96
C GLN A 39 -12.88 -1.06 -1.42
N LEU A 40 -11.55 -1.00 -1.31
CA LEU A 40 -10.71 -2.14 -1.65
C LEU A 40 -10.95 -3.33 -0.71
N ALA A 41 -11.16 -3.10 0.59
CA ALA A 41 -11.50 -4.14 1.55
C ALA A 41 -12.86 -4.80 1.22
N ASP A 42 -13.88 -4.00 0.89
CA ASP A 42 -15.21 -4.49 0.50
C ASP A 42 -15.15 -5.33 -0.78
N ASP A 43 -14.44 -4.85 -1.80
CA ASP A 43 -14.29 -5.59 -3.06
C ASP A 43 -13.47 -6.88 -2.88
N LEU A 44 -12.51 -6.87 -1.96
CA LEU A 44 -11.72 -8.06 -1.62
C LEU A 44 -12.52 -9.07 -0.80
N LEU A 45 -13.47 -8.62 0.02
CA LEU A 45 -14.45 -9.48 0.67
C LEU A 45 -15.35 -10.18 -0.36
N ALA A 46 -15.78 -9.48 -1.41
CA ALA A 46 -16.51 -10.11 -2.50
C ALA A 46 -15.66 -11.16 -3.25
N ALA A 47 -14.36 -10.90 -3.45
CA ALA A 47 -13.44 -11.86 -4.05
C ALA A 47 -13.21 -13.10 -3.16
N LEU A 48 -13.31 -12.96 -1.83
CA LEU A 48 -13.21 -14.09 -0.90
C LEU A 48 -14.33 -15.11 -1.06
N ASP A 49 -15.52 -14.67 -1.46
CA ASP A 49 -16.69 -15.54 -1.63
C ASP A 49 -16.58 -16.44 -2.86
N SER A 50 -15.78 -16.05 -3.87
CA SER A 50 -15.57 -16.81 -5.11
C SER A 50 -14.16 -17.39 -5.28
N CYS A 51 -13.28 -17.27 -4.28
CA CYS A 51 -11.89 -17.72 -4.38
C CYS A 51 -11.72 -19.24 -4.14
N GLU A 52 -10.61 -19.76 -4.68
CA GLU A 52 -10.17 -21.13 -4.40
C GLU A 52 -9.71 -21.27 -2.94
N VAL A 53 -9.83 -22.48 -2.37
CA VAL A 53 -9.45 -22.76 -0.98
C VAL A 53 -7.98 -22.40 -0.69
N THR A 54 -7.11 -22.57 -1.68
CA THR A 54 -5.67 -22.27 -1.60
C THR A 54 -5.38 -20.76 -1.60
N GLU A 55 -6.28 -19.94 -2.11
CA GLU A 55 -6.14 -18.48 -2.20
C GLU A 55 -6.66 -17.78 -0.94
N ARG A 56 -7.68 -18.38 -0.32
CA ARG A 56 -8.41 -17.84 0.82
C ARG A 56 -7.54 -17.29 1.95
N PRO A 57 -6.45 -17.96 2.39
CA PRO A 57 -5.61 -17.42 3.47
C PRO A 57 -4.98 -16.07 3.11
N TYR A 58 -4.53 -15.90 1.87
CA TYR A 58 -3.89 -14.66 1.41
C TYR A 58 -4.90 -13.53 1.30
N LEU A 59 -6.08 -13.82 0.74
CA LEU A 59 -7.15 -12.83 0.63
C LEU A 59 -7.72 -12.46 2.01
N MET A 60 -7.92 -13.42 2.92
CA MET A 60 -8.41 -13.13 4.27
C MET A 60 -7.45 -12.24 5.05
N GLU A 61 -6.14 -12.50 4.95
CA GLU A 61 -5.14 -11.65 5.60
C GLU A 61 -5.08 -10.26 4.97
N GLY A 62 -5.22 -10.17 3.64
CA GLY A 62 -5.35 -8.89 2.94
C GLY A 62 -6.56 -8.08 3.40
N PHE A 63 -7.74 -8.71 3.51
CA PHE A 63 -8.96 -8.08 3.99
C PHE A 63 -8.80 -7.54 5.43
N ARG A 64 -8.26 -8.38 6.33
CA ARG A 64 -8.00 -7.99 7.72
C ARG A 64 -7.03 -6.81 7.79
N SER A 65 -5.96 -6.86 7.01
CA SER A 65 -4.94 -5.81 6.98
C SER A 65 -5.51 -4.49 6.47
N LEU A 66 -6.31 -4.51 5.40
CA LEU A 66 -6.97 -3.31 4.88
C LEU A 66 -7.98 -2.72 5.86
N SER A 67 -8.76 -3.57 6.54
CA SER A 67 -9.69 -3.13 7.59
C SER A 67 -8.95 -2.39 8.71
N LEU A 68 -7.86 -2.99 9.21
CA LEU A 68 -7.00 -2.34 10.20
C LEU A 68 -6.35 -1.05 9.68
N ALA A 69 -5.94 -1.02 8.41
CA ALA A 69 -5.34 0.16 7.78
C ALA A 69 -6.33 1.34 7.67
N ALA A 70 -7.60 1.03 7.42
CA ALA A 70 -8.68 2.02 7.35
C ALA A 70 -9.02 2.61 8.72
N ASP A 71 -8.96 1.79 9.77
CA ASP A 71 -9.23 2.20 11.16
C ASP A 71 -8.15 3.13 11.73
N ILE A 72 -6.93 3.11 11.17
CA ILE A 72 -5.89 4.06 11.54
C ILE A 72 -6.35 5.46 11.13
N PRO A 73 -6.43 6.46 12.02
CA PRO A 73 -6.81 7.80 11.62
C PRO A 73 -5.80 8.42 10.64
N PRO A 74 -6.23 9.18 9.62
CA PRO A 74 -5.31 9.83 8.70
C PRO A 74 -4.29 10.74 9.38
N GLY A 75 -3.05 10.73 8.90
CA GLY A 75 -1.95 11.48 9.50
C GLY A 75 -1.42 10.91 10.82
N ARG A 76 -1.92 9.75 11.28
CA ARG A 76 -1.40 9.00 12.43
C ARG A 76 -0.87 7.65 11.98
N SER A 77 0.20 7.18 12.62
CA SER A 77 0.79 5.85 12.39
C SER A 77 0.95 5.49 10.89
N CYS A 78 1.32 6.47 10.06
CA CYS A 78 1.38 6.34 8.59
C CYS A 78 2.24 5.12 8.16
N ARG A 79 3.30 4.80 8.91
CA ARG A 79 4.12 3.59 8.70
C ARG A 79 3.36 2.29 8.96
N GLN A 80 2.53 2.23 9.99
CA GLN A 80 1.71 1.05 10.29
C GLN A 80 0.66 0.85 9.19
N ARG A 81 0.02 1.93 8.75
CA ARG A 81 -0.93 1.90 7.63
C ARG A 81 -0.24 1.39 6.35
N GLU A 82 0.94 1.91 6.03
CA GLU A 82 1.75 1.46 4.90
C GLU A 82 2.07 -0.04 4.97
N LEU A 83 2.52 -0.55 6.13
CA LEU A 83 2.80 -1.98 6.32
C LEU A 83 1.57 -2.86 6.10
N LEU A 84 0.41 -2.44 6.62
CA LEU A 84 -0.83 -3.19 6.46
C LEU A 84 -1.31 -3.22 5.00
N VAL A 85 -1.19 -2.10 4.29
CA VAL A 85 -1.48 -2.06 2.85
C VAL A 85 -0.50 -2.94 2.06
N ASP A 86 0.78 -2.97 2.44
CA ASP A 86 1.78 -3.84 1.82
C ASP A 86 1.43 -5.33 1.98
N VAL A 87 0.98 -5.75 3.16
CA VAL A 87 0.53 -7.13 3.41
C VAL A 87 -0.60 -7.50 2.45
N ALA A 88 -1.62 -6.64 2.32
CA ALA A 88 -2.73 -6.89 1.40
C ALA A 88 -2.29 -6.95 -0.07
N ARG A 89 -1.41 -6.02 -0.46
CA ARG A 89 -0.81 -5.98 -1.80
C ARG A 89 -0.01 -7.25 -2.10
N GLN A 90 0.79 -7.74 -1.16
CA GLN A 90 1.54 -8.99 -1.30
C GLN A 90 0.61 -10.20 -1.42
N GLY A 91 -0.43 -10.29 -0.59
CA GLY A 91 -1.43 -11.35 -0.66
C GLY A 91 -2.12 -11.42 -2.03
N LEU A 92 -2.54 -10.27 -2.56
CA LEU A 92 -3.11 -10.16 -3.91
C LEU A 92 -2.11 -10.59 -5.00
N ALA A 93 -0.84 -10.22 -4.88
CA ALA A 93 0.18 -10.64 -5.85
C ALA A 93 0.42 -12.14 -5.86
N TYR A 94 0.39 -12.82 -4.70
CA TYR A 94 0.46 -14.28 -4.66
C TYR A 94 -0.70 -14.95 -5.39
N VAL A 95 -1.92 -14.45 -5.18
CA VAL A 95 -3.13 -15.01 -5.81
C VAL A 95 -3.12 -14.76 -7.32
N VAL A 96 -2.87 -13.52 -7.75
CA VAL A 96 -2.81 -13.16 -9.18
C VAL A 96 -1.75 -13.96 -9.92
N THR A 97 -0.54 -14.06 -9.37
CA THR A 97 0.52 -14.88 -9.96
C THR A 97 0.13 -16.36 -9.97
N GLY A 98 -0.45 -16.86 -8.88
CA GLY A 98 -0.78 -18.27 -8.78
C GLY A 98 -1.84 -18.71 -9.79
N ARG A 99 -2.87 -17.88 -9.98
CA ARG A 99 -3.89 -18.09 -11.02
C ARG A 99 -3.29 -18.07 -12.42
N ARG A 100 -2.45 -17.07 -12.72
CA ARG A 100 -1.78 -16.94 -14.02
C ARG A 100 -0.95 -18.17 -14.38
N GLU A 101 -0.22 -18.71 -13.40
CA GLU A 101 0.69 -19.84 -13.62
C GLU A 101 0.00 -21.21 -13.42
N GLY A 102 -1.27 -21.23 -12.99
CA GLY A 102 -2.01 -22.46 -12.68
C GLY A 102 -1.43 -23.27 -11.53
N ARG A 103 -0.64 -22.65 -10.64
CA ARG A 103 0.02 -23.29 -9.49
C ARG A 103 0.29 -22.28 -8.38
N PRO A 104 0.55 -22.70 -7.13
CA PRO A 104 0.98 -21.77 -6.09
C PRO A 104 2.19 -20.93 -6.52
N ALA A 105 2.08 -19.61 -6.32
CA ALA A 105 3.15 -18.67 -6.62
C ALA A 105 4.26 -18.75 -5.57
N THR A 106 5.50 -18.58 -6.02
CA THR A 106 6.64 -18.37 -5.13
C THR A 106 6.74 -16.90 -4.71
N LYS A 107 7.44 -16.65 -3.60
CA LYS A 107 7.71 -15.28 -3.13
C LYS A 107 8.43 -14.44 -4.19
N ALA A 108 9.39 -15.02 -4.90
CA ALA A 108 10.15 -14.30 -5.93
C ALA A 108 9.25 -13.85 -7.09
N GLU A 109 8.31 -14.70 -7.53
CA GLU A 109 7.38 -14.37 -8.62
C GLU A 109 6.37 -13.30 -8.19
N ALA A 110 5.82 -13.39 -6.98
CA ALA A 110 4.94 -12.36 -6.44
C ALA A 110 5.67 -11.01 -6.33
N LEU A 111 6.93 -10.99 -5.86
CA LEU A 111 7.73 -9.76 -5.79
C LEU A 111 8.03 -9.18 -7.17
N ALA A 112 8.37 -10.01 -8.16
CA ALA A 112 8.60 -9.56 -9.53
C ALA A 112 7.33 -8.94 -10.15
N LEU A 113 6.16 -9.52 -9.88
CA LEU A 113 4.89 -8.93 -10.29
C LEU A 113 4.66 -7.57 -9.63
N LEU A 114 4.95 -7.44 -8.33
CA LEU A 114 4.80 -6.18 -7.60
C LEU A 114 5.72 -5.09 -8.13
N GLU A 115 6.97 -5.42 -8.45
CA GLU A 115 7.92 -4.47 -9.05
C GLU A 115 7.39 -3.94 -10.38
N HIS A 116 6.90 -4.83 -11.26
CA HIS A 116 6.33 -4.44 -12.54
C HIS A 116 5.06 -3.59 -12.39
N ARG A 117 4.15 -3.99 -11.47
CA ARG A 117 2.90 -3.29 -11.21
C ARG A 117 3.09 -1.95 -10.53
N TRP A 118 4.13 -1.79 -9.71
CA TRP A 118 4.49 -0.51 -9.10
C TRP A 118 4.78 0.54 -10.19
N THR A 119 5.65 0.22 -11.15
CA THR A 119 5.98 1.13 -12.26
C THR A 119 4.74 1.52 -13.08
N ALA A 120 3.85 0.56 -13.37
CA ALA A 120 2.62 0.84 -14.08
C ALA A 120 1.64 1.71 -13.26
N SER A 121 1.56 1.49 -11.94
CA SER A 121 0.67 2.22 -11.05
C SER A 121 1.10 3.68 -10.88
N MET A 122 2.40 3.96 -10.89
CA MET A 122 2.92 5.34 -10.85
C MET A 122 2.42 6.19 -12.01
N LEU A 123 2.24 5.60 -13.20
CA LEU A 123 1.71 6.30 -14.37
C LEU A 123 0.20 6.59 -14.23
N ALA A 124 -0.53 5.71 -13.57
CA ALA A 124 -1.97 5.86 -13.30
C ALA A 124 -2.29 6.71 -12.07
N TRP A 125 -1.27 7.21 -11.36
CA TRP A 125 -1.45 7.97 -10.12
C TRP A 125 -2.29 9.24 -10.32
N ALA A 126 -2.07 9.95 -11.43
CA ALA A 126 -2.81 11.18 -11.72
C ALA A 126 -4.32 10.96 -11.90
N ASP A 127 -4.72 9.78 -12.36
CA ASP A 127 -6.13 9.39 -12.50
C ASP A 127 -6.73 8.93 -11.17
N PHE A 128 -5.89 8.40 -10.27
CA PHE A 128 -6.30 7.92 -8.95
C PHE A 128 -6.41 9.03 -7.91
N PHE A 129 -5.42 9.93 -7.84
CA PHE A 129 -5.31 10.92 -6.78
C PHE A 129 -5.47 12.34 -7.35
N PRO A 130 -6.63 13.01 -7.14
CA PRO A 130 -6.89 14.33 -7.68
C PRO A 130 -5.79 15.34 -7.30
N PRO A 131 -5.24 16.11 -8.26
CA PRO A 131 -4.23 17.13 -7.98
C PRO A 131 -4.66 18.13 -6.91
N SER A 132 -5.95 18.47 -6.89
CA SER A 132 -6.57 19.36 -5.89
C SER A 132 -6.46 18.85 -4.45
N LEU A 133 -6.31 17.54 -4.23
CA LEU A 133 -6.07 16.98 -2.89
C LEU A 133 -4.58 16.98 -2.54
N ASP A 134 -3.69 17.04 -3.53
CA ASP A 134 -2.25 17.10 -3.32
C ASP A 134 -1.78 18.51 -2.94
N GLU A 135 -2.44 19.57 -3.38
CA GLU A 135 -2.01 20.93 -3.04
C GLU A 135 -2.43 21.38 -1.64
N VAL A 136 -3.51 20.81 -1.10
CA VAL A 136 -4.20 21.36 0.09
C VAL A 136 -3.98 20.54 1.36
N SER A 137 -3.44 19.33 1.23
CA SER A 137 -3.35 18.40 2.37
C SER A 137 -2.08 18.63 3.20
N PRO A 138 -2.20 18.75 4.54
CA PRO A 138 -1.04 18.93 5.41
C PRO A 138 -0.15 17.69 5.41
N SER A 139 1.15 17.86 5.67
CA SER A 139 2.12 16.77 5.80
C SER A 139 1.72 15.80 6.94
N CYS A 140 1.98 14.49 6.77
CA CYS A 140 1.74 13.55 7.87
C CYS A 140 2.64 13.87 9.06
N ARG A 141 2.10 13.69 10.28
CA ARG A 141 2.83 13.91 11.54
C ARG A 141 4.00 12.93 11.75
N CYS A 142 4.14 11.91 10.91
CA CYS A 142 5.30 11.01 10.91
C CYS A 142 6.59 11.66 10.39
N GLY A 143 6.52 12.88 9.84
CA GLY A 143 7.68 13.59 9.31
C GLY A 143 8.11 13.12 7.92
N ALA A 144 7.33 12.25 7.26
CA ALA A 144 7.52 11.96 5.83
C ALA A 144 7.25 13.26 5.04
N VAL A 145 8.33 13.93 4.64
CA VAL A 145 8.26 15.12 3.79
C VAL A 145 7.74 14.68 2.42
N ARG A 146 6.73 15.40 1.91
CA ARG A 146 6.26 15.26 0.53
C ARG A 146 7.45 15.42 -0.42
N LEU A 147 7.90 14.33 -1.04
CA LEU A 147 8.80 14.41 -2.18
C LEU A 147 7.94 14.52 -3.45
N GLY A 148 7.65 15.76 -3.83
CA GLY A 148 7.34 16.09 -5.21
C GLY A 148 8.48 15.58 -6.09
N TYR A 149 8.15 14.78 -7.10
CA TYR A 149 9.02 14.14 -8.09
C TYR A 149 10.55 14.28 -7.84
N GLY A 150 11.12 13.43 -6.99
CA GLY A 150 12.55 13.42 -6.75
C GLY A 150 12.92 12.49 -5.59
N LYS A 151 13.65 11.42 -5.92
CA LYS A 151 14.39 10.50 -5.04
C LYS A 151 14.26 10.71 -3.52
N CYS A 152 13.88 9.64 -2.81
CA CYS A 152 14.18 9.51 -1.38
C CYS A 152 15.69 9.65 -1.16
N SER A 153 16.16 10.83 -0.77
CA SER A 153 17.46 10.93 -0.12
C SER A 153 17.24 10.60 1.35
N SER A 154 17.59 9.39 1.75
CA SER A 154 18.05 9.17 3.11
C SER A 154 19.32 10.01 3.27
N SER A 155 19.21 11.23 3.79
CA SER A 155 20.36 11.92 4.35
C SER A 155 20.71 11.19 5.65
N VAL A 156 21.38 10.03 5.50
CA VAL A 156 22.27 9.52 6.54
C VAL A 156 23.39 10.54 6.60
N GLN A 157 23.28 11.52 7.50
CA GLN A 157 24.48 12.10 8.06
C GLN A 157 25.11 10.99 8.89
N SER A 158 26.07 10.30 8.28
CA SER A 158 27.05 9.50 9.00
C SER A 158 27.80 10.45 9.92
N ASP A 159 27.30 10.59 11.15
CA ASP A 159 28.06 11.13 12.26
C ASP A 159 29.16 10.11 12.55
N GLU A 160 30.35 10.31 11.96
CA GLU A 160 31.54 9.45 12.08
C GLU A 160 32.10 9.37 13.52
N ASN A 161 31.34 9.71 14.56
CA ASN A 161 31.91 9.88 15.90
C ASN A 161 31.10 9.30 17.07
N ARG A 162 30.16 8.38 16.86
CA ARG A 162 29.58 7.62 17.99
C ARG A 162 29.43 6.14 17.70
N GLY A 163 30.10 5.33 18.52
CA GLY A 163 29.98 3.88 18.57
C GLY A 163 28.55 3.38 18.87
N PRO A 164 28.35 2.06 18.99
CA PRO A 164 27.05 1.42 18.82
C PRO A 164 26.13 1.72 20.01
N GLY A 165 25.34 2.77 19.88
CA GLY A 165 24.28 3.13 20.82
C GLY A 165 23.01 3.44 20.05
N ILE A 166 22.03 2.53 20.10
CA ILE A 166 20.71 2.74 19.52
C ILE A 166 20.06 3.90 20.30
N SER A 167 19.97 5.08 19.68
CA SER A 167 19.25 6.23 20.21
C SER A 167 17.82 6.22 19.67
N VAL A 168 16.88 5.81 20.50
CA VAL A 168 15.45 6.01 20.26
C VAL A 168 15.12 7.45 20.66
N ARG A 169 14.78 8.32 19.69
CA ARG A 169 14.22 9.64 20.01
C ARG A 169 12.70 9.54 20.08
N GLN A 170 12.16 9.82 21.27
CA GLN A 170 10.76 10.16 21.46
C GLN A 170 10.52 11.59 20.93
N CYS A 171 9.47 11.77 20.13
CA CYS A 171 8.99 13.09 19.74
C CYS A 171 8.05 13.62 20.83
N THR A 172 8.43 14.73 21.48
CA THR A 172 7.51 15.63 22.19
C THR A 172 7.01 16.71 21.24
#